data_AF-A0A9X4AK94-F1
#
_entry.id   AF-A0A9X4AK94-F1
#
_cell.length_a   1.000
_cell.length_b   1.000
_cell.length_c   1.000
_cell.angle_alpha   90.00
_cell.angle_beta   90.00
_cell.angle_gamma   90.00
#
_symmetry.space_group_name_H-M   'P 1'
#
loop_
_entity.id
_entity.type
_entity.pdbx_description
1 polymer ?
#
loop_
_entity_poly.entity_id
_entity_poly.type
_entity_poly.pdbx_seq_one_letter_code
_entity_poly.pdbx_strand_id
1 'polypeptide(L)'
;MRVVLESLRFVIIFSLLWTMIGAITHLTLLSLGVIVEPYIWIAFVGVLIFMFALYRNRGWGIFFNKKILCTSVILIILFVLFIPDSSPAHLHTTKYVYSYGFPFQFLTLYVENGNEFVISNLFSGGITAWDLSMGVFGNFILFYFTLHFIRKKLSNGLVNKKSESTSDIH
;
A
#
# COMPACT_ATOMS: atom_id res chain seq x y z
N MET A 1 1.02 15.89 -15.33
CA MET A 1 -0.31 16.06 -14.69
C MET A 1 -1.22 14.84 -14.85
N ARG A 2 -1.32 14.19 -16.02
CA ARG A 2 -2.21 13.03 -16.23
C ARG A 2 -2.05 11.91 -15.18
N VAL A 3 -0.82 11.55 -14.80
CA VAL A 3 -0.55 10.52 -13.78
C VAL A 3 -1.08 10.91 -12.39
N VAL A 4 -1.00 12.19 -12.01
CA VAL A 4 -1.54 12.68 -10.73
C VAL A 4 -3.06 12.56 -10.71
N LEU A 5 -3.73 12.93 -11.81
CA LEU A 5 -5.18 12.82 -11.93
C LEU A 5 -5.64 11.34 -11.90
N GLU A 6 -4.87 10.45 -12.53
CA GLU A 6 -5.10 9.01 -12.50
C GLU A 6 -4.96 8.42 -11.10
N SER A 7 -3.93 8.83 -10.34
CA SER A 7 -3.75 8.46 -8.94
C SER A 7 -4.88 8.99 -8.06
N LEU A 8 -5.28 10.24 -8.25
CA LEU A 8 -6.39 10.84 -7.52
C LEU A 8 -7.71 10.11 -7.81
N ARG A 9 -7.99 9.82 -9.08
CA ARG A 9 -9.16 9.03 -9.48
C ARG A 9 -9.16 7.65 -8.83
N PHE A 10 -8.00 6.99 -8.80
CA PHE A 10 -7.86 5.69 -8.15
C PHE A 10 -8.23 5.76 -6.66
N VAL A 11 -7.67 6.72 -5.93
CA VAL A 11 -7.93 6.90 -4.50
C VAL A 11 -9.39 7.22 -4.22
N ILE A 12 -10.01 8.11 -5.01
CA ILE A 12 -11.42 8.48 -4.82
C ILE A 12 -12.34 7.27 -5.05
N ILE A 13 -12.16 6.56 -6.17
CA ILE A 13 -13.01 5.40 -6.48
C ILE A 13 -12.79 4.28 -5.47
N PHE A 14 -11.53 4.02 -5.08
CA PHE A 14 -11.22 3.05 -4.03
C PHE A 14 -11.93 3.40 -2.72
N SER A 15 -11.85 4.66 -2.28
CA SER A 15 -12.47 5.13 -1.03
C SER A 15 -13.99 4.93 -1.05
N LEU A 16 -14.65 5.28 -2.16
CA LEU A 16 -16.09 5.10 -2.34
C LEU A 16 -16.48 3.62 -2.30
N LEU A 17 -15.75 2.77 -3.03
CA LEU A 17 -16.04 1.33 -3.05
C LEU A 17 -15.77 0.68 -1.70
N TRP A 18 -14.69 1.07 -1.03
CA TRP A 18 -14.33 0.57 0.30
C TRP A 18 -15.43 0.88 1.32
N THR A 19 -15.92 2.12 1.35
CA THR A 19 -17.01 2.50 2.26
C THR A 19 -18.31 1.76 1.94
N MET A 20 -18.70 1.63 0.67
CA MET A 20 -19.93 0.93 0.28
C MET A 20 -19.86 -0.57 0.56
N ILE A 21 -18.83 -1.25 0.05
CA ILE A 21 -18.68 -2.71 0.19
C ILE A 21 -18.38 -3.08 1.65
N GLY A 22 -17.56 -2.29 2.34
CA GLY A 22 -17.30 -2.44 3.76
C GLY A 22 -18.57 -2.34 4.60
N ALA A 23 -19.41 -1.31 4.37
CA ALA A 23 -20.68 -1.16 5.07
C ALA A 23 -21.64 -2.33 4.81
N ILE A 24 -21.79 -2.76 3.55
CA ILE A 24 -22.64 -3.90 3.18
C ILE A 24 -22.16 -5.18 3.88
N THR A 25 -20.84 -5.43 3.86
CA THR A 25 -20.25 -6.63 4.46
C THR A 25 -20.45 -6.63 5.97
N HIS A 26 -20.21 -5.48 6.62
CA HIS A 26 -20.39 -5.31 8.05
C HIS A 26 -21.85 -5.56 8.47
N LEU A 27 -22.82 -4.94 7.78
CA LEU A 27 -24.25 -5.12 8.07
C LEU A 27 -24.70 -6.57 7.84
N THR A 28 -24.20 -7.22 6.79
CA THR A 28 -24.54 -8.62 6.48
C THR A 28 -24.02 -9.56 7.55
N LEU A 29 -22.75 -9.44 7.94
CA LEU A 29 -22.16 -10.29 8.99
C LEU A 29 -22.83 -10.06 10.34
N LEU A 30 -23.11 -8.81 10.69
CA LEU A 30 -23.82 -8.47 11.92
C LEU A 30 -25.22 -9.07 11.95
N SER A 31 -25.96 -9.03 10.84
CA SER A 31 -27.30 -9.62 10.74
C SER A 31 -27.30 -11.15 10.91
N LEU A 32 -26.17 -11.80 10.63
CA LEU A 32 -25.97 -13.24 10.83
C LEU A 32 -25.47 -13.58 12.25
N GLY A 33 -25.27 -12.60 13.11
CA GLY A 33 -24.71 -12.79 14.46
C GLY A 33 -23.23 -13.20 14.47
N VAL A 34 -22.51 -12.96 13.36
CA VAL A 34 -21.09 -13.31 13.23
C VAL A 34 -20.23 -12.13 13.73
N ILE A 35 -19.18 -12.43 14.50
CA ILE A 35 -18.17 -11.44 14.92
C ILE A 35 -17.46 -10.92 13.66
N VAL A 36 -17.48 -9.61 13.44
CA VAL A 36 -17.16 -8.99 12.14
C VAL A 36 -15.66 -8.78 11.96
N GLU A 37 -14.95 -8.45 13.04
CA GLU A 37 -13.53 -8.08 13.06
C GLU A 37 -12.61 -9.01 12.24
N PRO A 38 -12.67 -10.35 12.38
CA PRO A 38 -11.75 -11.23 11.66
C PRO A 38 -12.05 -11.35 10.15
N TYR A 39 -13.19 -10.84 9.66
CA TYR A 39 -13.62 -11.01 8.27
C TYR A 39 -13.59 -9.72 7.44
N ILE A 40 -13.26 -8.56 8.03
CA ILE A 40 -13.20 -7.27 7.32
C ILE A 40 -12.25 -7.29 6.12
N TRP A 41 -11.16 -8.06 6.20
CA TRP A 41 -10.19 -8.19 5.10
C TRP A 41 -10.81 -8.80 3.82
N ILE A 42 -11.90 -9.57 3.92
CA ILE A 42 -12.59 -10.14 2.74
C ILE A 42 -13.17 -9.00 1.89
N ALA A 43 -13.78 -8.00 2.53
CA ALA A 43 -14.27 -6.81 1.83
C ALA A 43 -13.12 -6.09 1.11
N PHE A 44 -11.93 -6.07 1.71
CA PHE A 44 -10.77 -5.37 1.14
C PHE A 44 -10.28 -6.07 -0.12
N VAL A 45 -10.14 -7.39 -0.07
CA VAL A 45 -9.80 -8.22 -1.23
C VAL A 45 -10.86 -8.07 -2.32
N GLY A 46 -12.15 -8.07 -1.95
CA GLY A 46 -13.25 -7.84 -2.89
C GLY A 46 -13.16 -6.50 -3.61
N VAL A 47 -12.89 -5.42 -2.88
CA VAL A 47 -12.70 -4.06 -3.44
C VAL A 47 -11.49 -4.02 -4.38
N LEU A 48 -10.38 -4.67 -4.02
CA LEU A 48 -9.19 -4.73 -4.89
C LEU A 48 -9.47 -5.45 -6.21
N ILE A 49 -10.15 -6.60 -6.16
CA ILE A 49 -10.52 -7.36 -7.37
C ILE A 49 -11.45 -6.52 -8.25
N PHE A 50 -12.47 -5.89 -7.65
CA PHE A 50 -13.41 -5.04 -8.38
C PHE A 50 -12.71 -3.83 -9.00
N MET A 51 -11.81 -3.17 -8.26
CA MET A 51 -11.00 -2.07 -8.76
C MET A 51 -10.12 -2.49 -9.94
N PHE A 52 -9.47 -3.65 -9.85
CA PHE A 52 -8.65 -4.17 -10.94
C PHE A 52 -9.49 -4.45 -12.19
N ALA A 53 -10.66 -5.09 -12.04
CA ALA A 53 -11.58 -5.35 -13.13
C ALA A 53 -12.08 -4.04 -13.77
N LEU A 54 -12.46 -3.05 -12.95
CA LEU A 54 -12.92 -1.74 -13.41
C LEU A 54 -11.83 -1.00 -14.20
N TYR A 55 -10.60 -0.97 -13.67
CA TYR A 55 -9.46 -0.32 -14.32
C TYR A 55 -9.10 -1.00 -15.64
N ARG A 56 -9.12 -2.34 -15.67
CA ARG A 56 -8.87 -3.12 -16.89
C ARG A 56 -9.92 -2.85 -17.96
N ASN A 57 -11.20 -2.87 -17.60
CA ASN A 57 -12.31 -2.71 -18.56
C ASN A 57 -12.39 -1.29 -19.13
N ARG A 58 -12.03 -0.28 -18.35
CA ARG A 58 -12.05 1.12 -18.78
C ARG A 58 -10.74 1.59 -19.43
N GLY A 59 -9.71 0.73 -19.51
CA GLY A 59 -8.40 1.12 -20.01
C GLY A 59 -7.73 2.20 -19.15
N TRP A 60 -8.04 2.23 -17.85
CA TRP A 60 -7.47 3.20 -16.92
C TRP A 60 -6.07 2.79 -16.48
N GLY A 61 -5.22 3.76 -16.17
CA GLY A 61 -3.84 3.51 -15.75
C GLY A 61 -2.82 3.21 -16.85
N ILE A 62 -3.16 3.38 -18.14
CA ILE A 62 -2.22 3.25 -19.28
C ILE A 62 -1.02 4.21 -19.13
N PHE A 63 -1.21 5.34 -18.45
CA PHE A 63 -0.17 6.34 -18.22
C PHE A 63 0.85 5.96 -17.14
N PHE A 64 0.61 4.91 -16.36
CA PHE A 64 1.56 4.46 -15.34
C PHE A 64 2.73 3.69 -15.96
N ASN A 65 3.94 3.98 -15.49
CA ASN A 65 5.10 3.18 -15.87
C ASN A 65 5.09 1.87 -15.05
N LYS A 66 4.75 0.76 -15.70
CA LYS A 66 4.63 -0.57 -15.07
C LYS A 66 5.85 -0.97 -14.23
N LYS A 67 7.06 -0.63 -14.68
CA LYS A 67 8.30 -0.93 -13.93
C LYS A 67 8.35 -0.15 -12.62
N ILE A 68 8.12 1.17 -12.67
CA ILE A 68 8.12 2.01 -11.47
C ILE A 68 7.01 1.59 -10.51
N LEU A 69 5.82 1.26 -11.05
CA LEU A 69 4.70 0.78 -10.26
C LEU A 69 5.06 -0.50 -9.50
N CYS A 70 5.61 -1.50 -10.19
CA CYS A 70 6.05 -2.75 -9.57
C CYS A 70 7.15 -2.50 -8.51
N THR A 71 8.17 -1.70 -8.83
CA THR A 71 9.22 -1.34 -7.87
C THR A 71 8.65 -0.62 -6.64
N SER A 72 7.64 0.23 -6.80
CA SER A 72 6.99 0.93 -5.68
C SER A 72 6.28 -0.05 -4.75
N VAL A 73 5.54 -1.02 -5.30
CA VAL A 73 4.88 -2.07 -4.53
C VAL A 73 5.90 -2.93 -3.79
N ILE A 74 6.98 -3.35 -4.47
CA ILE A 74 8.07 -4.12 -3.85
C ILE A 74 8.70 -3.34 -2.70
N LEU A 75 8.97 -2.04 -2.87
CA LEU A 75 9.52 -1.19 -1.80
C LEU A 75 8.58 -1.11 -0.60
N ILE A 76 7.27 -0.94 -0.82
CA ILE A 76 6.29 -0.91 0.28
C ILE A 76 6.32 -2.22 1.07
N ILE A 77 6.30 -3.36 0.38
CA ILE A 77 6.37 -4.68 1.01
C ILE A 77 7.69 -4.82 1.78
N LEU A 78 8.81 -4.44 1.18
CA LEU A 78 10.12 -4.48 1.82
C LEU A 78 10.16 -3.63 3.08
N PHE A 79 9.67 -2.39 3.03
CA PHE A 79 9.66 -1.52 4.18
C PHE A 79 8.78 -2.05 5.31
N VAL A 80 7.62 -2.63 5.02
CA VAL A 80 6.80 -3.27 6.05
C VAL A 80 7.51 -4.46 6.68
N LEU A 81 8.22 -5.26 5.90
CA LEU A 81 8.89 -6.46 6.42
C LEU A 81 10.13 -6.11 7.26
N PHE A 82 10.86 -5.06 6.90
CA PHE A 82 12.16 -4.75 7.48
C PHE A 82 12.16 -3.60 8.49
N ILE A 83 11.17 -2.69 8.45
CA ILE A 83 11.07 -1.63 9.45
C ILE A 83 10.28 -2.17 10.65
N PRO A 84 10.93 -2.35 11.81
CA PRO A 84 10.24 -2.76 13.02
C PRO A 84 9.34 -1.63 13.52
N ASP A 85 8.27 -1.99 14.23
CA ASP A 85 7.55 -1.01 15.02
C ASP A 85 8.35 -0.71 16.30
N SER A 86 8.88 0.51 16.40
CA SER A 86 9.71 0.92 17.53
C SER A 86 8.89 1.30 18.77
N SER A 87 7.56 1.35 18.70
CA SER A 87 6.72 1.73 19.83
C SER A 87 5.37 1.01 19.83
N PRO A 88 5.35 -0.33 20.07
CA PRO A 88 4.10 -1.07 20.12
C PRO A 88 3.23 -0.58 21.28
N ALA A 89 1.93 -0.41 21.01
CA ALA A 89 0.97 0.00 22.03
C ALA A 89 0.43 -1.23 22.78
N HIS A 90 0.39 -1.17 24.11
CA HIS A 90 -0.23 -2.20 24.93
C HIS A 90 -1.75 -2.02 24.96
N LEU A 91 -2.49 -3.02 24.49
CA LEU A 91 -3.96 -3.05 24.58
C LEU A 91 -4.42 -3.71 25.88
N HIS A 92 -3.81 -4.85 26.21
CA HIS A 92 -4.06 -5.62 27.43
C HIS A 92 -2.76 -6.32 27.89
N THR A 93 -2.78 -7.01 29.03
CA THR A 93 -1.61 -7.66 29.66
C THR A 93 -0.76 -8.51 28.72
N THR A 94 -1.37 -9.18 27.73
CA THR A 94 -0.65 -10.02 26.74
C THR A 94 -0.85 -9.57 25.30
N LYS A 95 -1.70 -8.55 25.04
CA LYS A 95 -2.10 -8.15 23.70
C LYS A 95 -1.47 -6.82 23.30
N TYR A 96 -0.70 -6.87 22.22
CA TYR A 96 0.05 -5.75 21.68
C TYR A 96 -0.51 -5.31 20.33
N VAL A 97 -0.43 -4.02 20.06
CA VAL A 97 -0.74 -3.40 18.77
C VAL A 97 0.57 -2.99 18.13
N TYR A 98 0.88 -3.57 16.99
CA TYR A 98 2.04 -3.20 16.18
C TYR A 98 1.58 -2.50 14.92
N SER A 99 2.09 -1.30 14.66
CA SER A 99 1.74 -0.47 13.51
C SER A 99 2.93 -0.30 12.57
N TYR A 100 2.81 -0.86 11.38
CA TYR A 100 3.86 -0.91 10.36
C TYR A 100 3.55 -0.02 9.17
N GLY A 101 4.61 0.44 8.52
CA GLY A 101 4.54 1.24 7.30
C GLY A 101 5.40 2.49 7.39
N PHE A 102 5.94 2.89 6.25
CA PHE A 102 6.80 4.06 6.15
C PHE A 102 6.59 4.81 4.84
N PRO A 103 6.52 6.16 4.88
CA PRO A 103 6.46 7.01 6.08
C PRO A 103 5.07 7.05 6.74
N PHE A 104 4.02 6.56 6.08
CA PHE A 104 2.69 6.46 6.65
C PHE A 104 2.44 5.06 7.17
N GLN A 105 2.00 4.91 8.42
CA GLN A 105 1.58 3.62 8.95
C GLN A 105 0.31 3.14 8.23
N PHE A 106 0.29 1.87 7.86
CA PHE A 106 -0.84 1.31 7.12
C PHE A 106 -1.16 -0.14 7.40
N LEU A 107 -0.30 -0.89 8.07
CA LEU A 107 -0.60 -2.24 8.47
C LEU A 107 -0.54 -2.30 10.00
N THR A 108 -1.67 -2.58 10.63
CA THR A 108 -1.73 -2.74 12.09
C THR A 108 -1.99 -4.21 12.40
N LEU A 109 -1.15 -4.82 13.23
CA LEU A 109 -1.31 -6.20 13.70
C LEU A 109 -1.64 -6.21 15.19
N TYR A 110 -2.63 -7.02 15.56
CA TYR A 110 -3.00 -7.27 16.95
C TYR A 110 -2.49 -8.65 17.34
N VAL A 111 -1.41 -8.70 18.13
CA VAL A 111 -0.66 -9.94 18.39
C VAL A 111 -0.59 -10.23 19.88
N GLU A 112 -0.82 -11.49 20.25
CA GLU A 112 -0.53 -11.98 21.61
C GLU A 112 0.94 -12.38 21.72
N ASN A 113 1.65 -11.81 22.70
CA ASN A 113 3.11 -12.02 22.89
C ASN A 113 3.93 -11.76 21.59
N GLY A 114 3.67 -10.62 20.94
CA GLY A 114 4.29 -10.29 19.67
C GLY A 114 5.77 -9.89 19.75
N ASN A 115 6.37 -9.75 18.57
CA ASN A 115 7.72 -9.27 18.32
C ASN A 115 7.66 -7.93 17.55
N GLU A 116 8.72 -7.15 17.56
CA GLU A 116 8.80 -5.86 16.85
C GLU A 116 8.75 -5.99 15.32
N PHE A 117 9.08 -7.17 14.77
CA PHE A 117 9.09 -7.40 13.33
C PHE A 117 7.82 -8.08 12.81
N VAL A 118 7.28 -7.57 11.69
CA VAL A 118 6.13 -8.18 10.98
C VAL A 118 6.38 -9.65 10.68
N ILE A 119 7.56 -9.96 10.15
CA ILE A 119 7.85 -11.32 9.68
C ILE A 119 7.78 -12.32 10.85
N SER A 120 8.35 -11.97 11.99
CA SER A 120 8.29 -12.80 13.21
C SER A 120 6.85 -12.98 13.67
N ASN A 121 6.04 -11.92 13.63
CA ASN A 121 4.63 -12.01 14.00
C ASN A 121 3.81 -12.88 13.06
N LEU A 122 4.05 -12.81 11.74
CA LEU A 122 3.38 -13.65 10.75
C LEU A 122 3.64 -15.14 10.98
N PHE A 123 4.83 -15.51 11.42
CA PHE A 123 5.19 -16.90 11.71
C PHE A 123 4.84 -17.36 13.13
N SER A 124 4.56 -16.44 14.05
CA SER A 124 4.27 -16.76 15.46
C SER A 124 2.90 -17.41 15.70
N GLY A 125 1.96 -17.28 14.75
CA GLY A 125 0.58 -17.77 14.92
C GLY A 125 -0.26 -16.99 15.94
N GLY A 126 0.28 -15.97 16.62
CA GLY A 126 -0.40 -15.17 17.64
C GLY A 126 -1.21 -13.99 17.10
N ILE A 127 -1.42 -13.89 15.78
CA ILE A 127 -2.17 -12.78 15.17
C ILE A 127 -3.66 -12.98 15.41
N THR A 128 -4.23 -12.12 16.24
CA THR A 128 -5.67 -12.14 16.57
C THR A 128 -6.50 -11.33 15.58
N ALA A 129 -5.94 -10.24 15.06
CA ALA A 129 -6.57 -9.39 14.06
C ALA A 129 -5.50 -8.58 13.30
N TRP A 130 -5.90 -8.02 12.18
CA TRP A 130 -5.09 -7.10 11.39
C TRP A 130 -5.97 -6.06 10.72
N ASP A 131 -5.45 -4.86 10.55
CA ASP A 131 -6.13 -3.75 9.89
C ASP A 131 -5.22 -3.10 8.85
N LEU A 132 -5.82 -2.68 7.74
CA LEU A 132 -5.14 -2.01 6.64
C LEU A 132 -5.68 -0.60 6.48
N SER A 133 -4.85 0.40 6.77
CA SER A 133 -5.20 1.81 6.68
C SER A 133 -5.00 2.38 5.28
N MET A 134 -5.63 3.52 5.00
CA MET A 134 -5.44 4.28 3.76
C MET A 134 -4.00 4.77 3.54
N GLY A 135 -3.15 4.69 4.57
CA GLY A 135 -1.72 4.99 4.48
C GLY A 135 -1.00 4.18 3.38
N VAL A 136 -1.52 3.02 3.00
CA VAL A 136 -0.96 2.20 1.90
C VAL A 136 -0.95 2.97 0.58
N PHE A 137 -1.99 3.76 0.31
CA PHE A 137 -2.07 4.59 -0.89
C PHE A 137 -1.15 5.81 -0.79
N GLY A 138 -1.02 6.40 0.40
CA GLY A 138 -0.08 7.48 0.65
C GLY A 138 1.36 7.05 0.36
N ASN A 139 1.77 5.90 0.90
CA ASN A 139 3.08 5.32 0.64
C ASN A 139 3.26 4.97 -0.84
N PHE A 140 2.27 4.35 -1.47
CA PHE A 140 2.32 4.02 -2.88
C PHE A 140 2.52 5.25 -3.78
N ILE A 141 1.74 6.30 -3.56
CA ILE A 141 1.84 7.57 -4.30
C ILE A 141 3.23 8.17 -4.08
N LEU A 142 3.69 8.25 -2.82
CA LEU A 142 4.98 8.82 -2.48
C LEU A 142 6.13 8.09 -3.17
N PHE A 143 6.21 6.76 -3.03
CA PHE A 143 7.28 5.98 -3.64
C PHE A 143 7.24 6.03 -5.16
N TYR A 144 6.04 5.93 -5.74
CA TYR A 144 5.87 6.02 -7.19
C TYR A 144 6.41 7.34 -7.75
N PHE A 145 5.99 8.47 -7.17
CA PHE A 145 6.44 9.78 -7.65
C PHE A 145 7.93 9.99 -7.39
N THR A 146 8.44 9.57 -6.23
CA THR A 146 9.87 9.66 -5.90
C THR A 146 10.72 8.91 -6.92
N LEU A 147 10.40 7.64 -7.20
CA LEU A 147 11.09 6.85 -8.21
C LEU A 147 10.95 7.42 -9.62
N HIS A 148 9.77 7.97 -9.95
CA HIS A 148 9.54 8.63 -11.22
C HIS A 148 10.46 9.85 -11.41
N PHE A 149 10.60 10.70 -10.39
CA PHE A 149 11.48 11.85 -10.43
C PHE A 149 12.96 11.45 -10.48
N ILE A 150 13.39 10.48 -9.69
CA ILE A 150 14.77 9.96 -9.70
C ILE A 150 15.13 9.46 -11.10
N ARG A 151 14.29 8.61 -11.69
CA ARG A 151 14.55 8.04 -13.02
C ARG A 151 14.58 9.12 -14.10
N LYS A 152 13.68 10.10 -14.04
CA LYS A 152 13.66 11.23 -14.98
C LYS A 152 14.95 12.05 -14.88
N LYS A 153 15.42 12.34 -13.65
CA LYS A 153 16.67 13.09 -13.42
C LYS A 153 17.90 12.33 -13.93
N LEU A 154 17.98 11.03 -13.65
CA LEU A 154 19.07 10.16 -14.14
C LEU A 154 19.11 10.11 -15.68
N SER A 155 17.95 9.98 -16.32
CA SER A 155 17.85 9.95 -17.78
C SER A 155 18.34 11.25 -18.41
N ASN A 156 17.95 12.40 -17.88
CA ASN A 156 18.37 13.70 -18.42
C ASN A 156 19.88 13.93 -18.25
N GLY A 157 20.46 13.51 -17.11
CA GLY A 157 21.91 13.64 -16.88
C GLY A 157 22.74 12.81 -17.86
N LEU A 158 22.28 11.62 -18.25
CA LEU A 158 22.96 10.79 -19.23
C LEU A 158 22.92 11.38 -20.64
N VAL A 159 21.81 12.01 -21.04
CA VAL A 159 21.69 12.68 -22.34
C VAL A 159 22.65 13.86 -22.44
N ASN A 160 22.72 14.70 -21.38
CA ASN A 160 23.61 15.86 -21.37
C ASN A 160 25.10 15.47 -21.44
N LYS A 161 25.52 14.41 -20.74
CA LYS A 161 26.90 13.91 -20.84
C LYS A 161 27.25 13.41 -22.24
N LYS A 162 26.29 12.80 -22.94
CA LYS A 162 26.52 12.33 -24.31
C LYS A 162 26.70 13.49 -25.28
N SER A 163 25.92 14.57 -25.15
CA SER A 163 26.08 15.76 -26.00
C SER A 163 27.44 16.45 -25.82
N GLU A 164 27.94 16.56 -24.58
CA GLU A 164 29.28 17.13 -24.30
C GLU A 164 30.40 16.29 -24.92
N SER A 165 30.33 14.95 -24.83
CA SER A 165 31.35 14.08 -25.44
C SER A 165 31.43 14.15 -26.97
N THR A 166 30.38 14.60 -27.65
CA THR A 166 30.35 14.80 -29.11
C THR A 166 30.82 16.18 -29.56
N SER A 167 30.80 17.20 -28.69
CA SER A 167 31.32 18.53 -29.06
C SER A 167 32.84 18.60 -29.05
N ASP A 168 33.50 17.75 -28.25
CA ASP A 168 34.97 17.75 -28.12
C ASP A 168 35.70 17.05 -29.28
N ILE A 169 34.95 16.50 -30.26
CA ILE A 169 35.49 15.78 -31.43
C ILE A 169 35.51 16.70 -32.68
N HIS A 170 35.00 17.93 -32.59
CA HIS A 170 34.98 18.91 -33.67
C HIS A 170 35.82 20.15 -33.33
#